data_AF-A0A1I0HGQ0-F1
#
_entry.id   AF-A0A1I0HGQ0-F1
#
_cell.length_a   1.000
_cell.length_b   1.000
_cell.length_c   1.000
_cell.angle_alpha   90.00
_cell.angle_beta   90.00
_cell.angle_gamma   90.00
#
_symmetry.space_group_name_H-M   'P 1'
#
loop_
_entity.id
_entity.type
_entity.pdbx_description
1 polymer ?
#
loop_
_entity_poly.entity_id
_entity_poly.type
_entity_poly.pdbx_seq_one_letter_code
_entity_poly.pdbx_strand_id
1 'polypeptide(L)' 'MHKEVLRSIAGIEIYPLISFGIFFLFFLGLIVYVFVANRQHLREMSEIPLQPDTADEATALSDSKLW' A
#
# COMPACT_ATOMS: atom_id res chain seq x y z
N MET A 1 -0.46 -40.84 28.43
CA MET A 1 0.47 -40.70 27.28
C MET A 1 -0.24 -41.22 26.04
N HIS A 2 -0.85 -40.34 25.23
CA HIS A 2 -1.39 -40.69 23.91
C HIS A 2 -1.15 -39.51 22.96
N LYS A 3 0.03 -39.47 22.32
CA LYS A 3 0.38 -38.48 21.28
C LYS A 3 0.25 -39.05 19.85
N GLU A 4 -0.14 -40.32 19.72
CA GLU A 4 -0.17 -41.04 18.44
C GLU A 4 -1.51 -40.92 17.70
N VAL A 5 -2.51 -40.23 18.26
CA VAL A 5 -3.87 -40.16 17.67
C VAL A 5 -3.86 -39.49 16.30
N LEU A 6 -3.06 -38.43 16.14
CA LEU A 6 -2.99 -37.68 14.88
C LEU A 6 -2.11 -38.37 13.84
N ARG A 7 -1.06 -39.07 14.28
CA ARG A 7 -0.09 -39.74 13.38
C ARG A 7 -0.63 -41.04 12.78
N SER A 8 -1.60 -41.66 13.45
CA SER A 8 -2.36 -42.83 12.98
C SER A 8 -3.19 -42.52 11.72
N ILE A 9 -3.54 -41.25 11.50
CA ILE A 9 -4.35 -40.81 10.36
C ILE A 9 -3.41 -40.55 9.19
N ALA A 10 -3.29 -41.55 8.30
CA ALA A 10 -2.54 -41.40 7.05
C ALA A 10 -3.05 -40.18 6.27
N GLY A 11 -2.15 -39.26 5.91
CA GLY A 11 -2.47 -38.06 5.13
C GLY A 11 -2.79 -36.79 5.92
N ILE A 12 -2.73 -36.80 7.26
CA ILE A 12 -2.97 -35.60 8.07
C ILE A 12 -1.98 -34.45 7.79
N GLU A 13 -0.79 -34.78 7.27
CA GLU A 13 0.31 -33.83 6.99
C GLU A 13 -0.02 -32.87 5.83
N ILE A 14 -0.99 -33.20 4.99
CA ILE A 14 -1.43 -32.37 3.86
C ILE A 14 -2.16 -31.11 4.33
N TYR A 15 -2.91 -31.21 5.45
CA TYR A 15 -3.67 -30.07 5.97
C TYR A 15 -2.75 -28.89 6.35
N PRO A 16 -1.69 -29.08 7.17
CA PRO A 16 -0.72 -28.02 7.44
C PRO A 16 -0.05 -27.45 6.19
N LEU A 17 0.29 -28.28 5.21
CA LEU A 17 0.99 -27.85 3.99
C LEU A 17 0.11 -26.94 3.12
N ILE A 18 -1.16 -27.31 2.93
CA ILE A 18 -2.12 -26.49 2.19
C ILE A 18 -2.46 -25.22 2.96
N SER A 19 -2.68 -25.31 4.27
CA SER A 19 -2.92 -24.12 5.11
C SER A 19 -1.75 -23.13 5.02
N PHE A 20 -0.52 -23.61 5.06
CA PHE A 20 0.67 -22.79 4.89
C PHE A 20 0.73 -22.15 3.50
N GLY A 21 0.43 -22.92 2.44
CA GLY A 21 0.38 -22.41 1.07
C GLY A 21 -0.66 -21.31 0.87
N ILE A 22 -1.90 -21.52 1.35
CA ILE A 22 -2.97 -20.53 1.24
C ILE A 22 -2.65 -19.28 2.06
N PHE A 23 -2.16 -19.45 3.29
CA PHE A 23 -1.75 -18.33 4.15
C PHE A 23 -0.66 -17.50 3.46
N PHE A 24 0.39 -18.16 2.95
CA PHE A 24 1.48 -17.49 2.26
C PHE A 24 1.02 -16.76 0.99
N LEU A 25 0.19 -17.40 0.16
CA LEU A 25 -0.37 -16.79 -1.05
C LEU A 25 -1.24 -15.57 -0.74
N PHE A 26 -2.00 -15.60 0.36
CA PHE A 26 -2.78 -14.46 0.82
C PHE A 26 -1.88 -13.25 1.13
N PHE A 27 -0.77 -13.46 1.85
CA PHE A 27 0.20 -12.38 2.10
C PHE A 27 0.88 -11.90 0.82
N LEU A 28 1.26 -12.80 -0.08
CA LEU A 28 1.87 -12.42 -1.35
C LEU A 28 0.92 -11.55 -2.19
N GLY A 29 -0.36 -11.91 -2.23
CA GLY A 29 -1.41 -11.12 -2.88
C GLY A 29 -1.56 -9.72 -2.27
N LEU A 30 -1.55 -9.62 -0.93
CA LEU A 30 -1.65 -8.34 -0.23
C LEU A 30 -0.44 -7.44 -0.52
N ILE A 31 0.77 -8.02 -0.53
CA ILE A 31 2.00 -7.30 -0.85
C ILE A 31 1.91 -6.70 -2.26
N VAL A 32 1.54 -7.52 -3.26
CA VAL A 32 1.35 -7.05 -4.64
C VAL A 32 0.28 -5.95 -4.71
N TYR A 33 -0.85 -6.15 -4.02
CA TYR A 33 -1.95 -5.17 -3.97
C TYR A 33 -1.48 -3.81 -3.42
N VAL A 34 -0.73 -3.79 -2.32
CA VAL A 34 -0.21 -2.56 -1.72
C VAL A 34 0.78 -1.84 -2.65
N PHE A 35 1.67 -2.57 -3.31
CA PHE A 35 2.62 -1.97 -4.26
C PHE A 35 1.93 -1.34 -5.47
N VAL A 36 0.84 -1.95 -5.96
CA VAL A 36 0.04 -1.40 -7.06
C VAL A 36 -0.76 -0.18 -6.60
N ALA A 37 -1.47 -0.29 -5.46
CA ALA A 37 -2.33 0.78 -4.95
C ALA A 37 -1.56 2.05 -4.58
N ASN A 38 -0.36 1.94 -4.01
CA ASN A 38 0.46 3.09 -3.62
C ASN A 38 0.79 3.99 -4.82
N ARG A 39 1.08 3.41 -5.99
CA ARG A 39 1.42 4.19 -7.20
C ARG A 39 0.26 5.01 -7.74
N GLN A 40 -0.98 4.54 -7.56
CA GLN A 40 -2.16 5.28 -8.03
C GLN A 40 -2.38 6.56 -7.20
N HIS A 41 -2.22 6.48 -5.88
CA HIS A 41 -2.39 7.64 -5.00
C HIS A 41 -1.28 8.68 -5.15
N LEU A 42 -0.02 8.25 -5.31
CA LEU A 42 1.10 9.18 -5.50
C LEU A 42 1.02 9.94 -6.82
N ARG A 43 0.43 9.35 -7.86
CA ARG A 43 0.31 10.00 -9.16
C ARG A 43 -0.65 11.20 -9.12
N GLU A 44 -1.77 11.06 -8.42
CA GLU A 44 -2.74 12.15 -8.23
C GLU A 44 -2.16 13.32 -7.42
N MET A 45 -1.34 13.05 -6.39
CA MET A 45 -0.68 14.12 -5.62
C MET A 45 0.51 14.72 -6.35
N SER A 46 1.20 13.97 -7.22
CA SER A 46 2.34 14.48 -8.00
C SER A 46 1.94 15.42 -9.14
N GLU A 47 0.68 15.35 -9.59
CA GLU A 47 0.14 16.22 -10.64
C GLU A 47 -0.43 17.54 -10.08
N ILE A 48 -0.41 17.74 -8.75
CA ILE A 48 -0.67 19.05 -8.17
C ILE A 48 0.56 19.91 -8.46
N PRO A 49 0.49 20.92 -9.34
CA PRO A 49 1.59 21.83 -9.51
C PRO A 49 1.86 22.44 -8.13
N LEU A 50 3.11 22.34 -7.67
CA LEU A 50 3.63 23.20 -6.60
C LEU A 50 3.35 24.62 -7.09
N GLN A 51 2.21 25.19 -6.70
CA GLN A 51 1.89 26.57 -7.02
C GLN A 51 3.01 27.38 -6.37
N PRO A 52 3.91 28.02 -7.14
CA PRO A 52 4.68 29.09 -6.53
C PRO A 52 3.66 30.09 -6.04
N ASP A 53 3.87 30.63 -4.84
CA ASP A 53 3.08 31.72 -4.28
C ASP A 53 3.22 32.98 -5.18
N THR A 54 2.61 32.98 -6.36
CA THR A 54 2.51 34.15 -7.26
C THR A 54 1.51 35.18 -6.71
N ALA A 55 1.05 35.00 -5.47
CA ALA A 55 0.31 36.00 -4.72
C ALA A 55 1.19 37.18 -4.27
N ASP A 56 2.51 37.07 -4.35
CA ASP A 56 3.42 38.13 -3.90
C ASP A 56 3.77 39.17 -5.00
N GLU A 57 3.66 38.84 -6.30
CA GLU A 57 3.96 39.81 -7.38
C GLU A 57 2.77 40.71 -7.74
N ALA A 58 1.53 40.21 -7.70
CA ALA A 58 0.35 41.00 -8.05
C ALA A 58 0.07 42.12 -7.02
N THR A 59 0.45 41.89 -5.76
CA THR A 59 0.24 42.84 -4.66
C THR A 59 1.37 43.89 -4.60
N ALA A 60 2.60 43.53 -5.00
CA ALA A 60 3.73 44.46 -5.07
C ALA A 60 3.61 45.47 -6.23
N LEU A 61 3.04 45.06 -7.38
CA LEU A 61 2.81 45.95 -8.52
C LEU A 61 1.60 46.88 -8.34
N SER A 62 0.65 46.53 -7.47
CA SER A 62 -0.48 47.40 -7.12
C SER A 62 -0.08 48.51 -6.16
N ASP A 63 0.86 48.26 -5.24
CA ASP A 63 1.29 49.22 -4.21
C ASP A 63 2.26 50.29 -4.76
N SER A 64 3.07 49.93 -5.76
CA SER A 64 3.95 50.86 -6.48
C SER A 64 3.22 51.92 -7.32
N LYS A 65 1.92 51.75 -7.57
CA LYS A 65 1.13 52.59 -8.49
C LYS A 65 0.22 53.59 -7.77
N LEU A 66 0.23 53.59 -6.44
CA LEU A 66 -0.63 54.41 -5.58
C LEU A 66 0.08 55.63 -4.96
N TRP A 67 1.35 55.85 -5.29
CA TRP A 67 2.13 57.05 -4.97
C TRP A 67 2.68 57.72 -6.22
#